data_AF-A0A5A9FGX0-F1
#
_entry.id   AF-A0A5A9FGX0-F1
#
_cell.length_a   1.000
_cell.length_b   1.000
_cell.length_c   1.000
_cell.angle_alpha   90.00
_cell.angle_beta   90.00
_cell.angle_gamma   90.00
#
_symmetry.space_group_name_H-M   'P 1'
#
loop_
_entity.id
_entity.type
_entity.pdbx_description
1 polymer ?
#
loop_
_entity_poly.entity_id
_entity_poly.type
_entity_poly.pdbx_seq_one_letter_code
_entity_poly.pdbx_strand_id
1 'polypeptide(L)'
;MASISRRNGHRDASAWPGWVDALSSLVMVVIFLLMVFVVAQFYLATALTGRDEQLTALNHKIAEMNDLLAMERDANADLRVNITQLSTELQTSVAARDDMTLTLSQLQEDRDRTARTLEELQRNVRVDRETLDLKLKEIISLQADIKALREARQKLEGEFAAAVAATKLTEQQRQALLAELGTTRDRAKALESELASANEKTMLAQKEIDQRDIRLKAMESQLADTRTQAQKDIDQRDIRIRDLMASLTGEKAVGTQSKQQIDLLNQQLLALREQLARIGAALEASEKSSAEQKVQIAELGARLNQALAAKVQDLARYKSEFFGRVREALGNRPDVKIVGDRFVFQSELLFPSGSATLEEAGKQRLADLAHTLIEIGKAIPPDINWVLRVDGHTDIKPVRFQFASNWELSSARAISVVKFLIDQGIPAERLAAAAFGEFQPIDPGTSDEALAKNRRIEIKLDQR
;
A
#
# COMPACT_ATOMS: atom_id res chain seq x y z
N MET A 1 1.08 97.12 87.79
CA MET A 1 0.22 96.05 88.34
C MET A 1 0.38 94.85 87.44
N ALA A 2 1.10 93.81 87.91
CA ALA A 2 0.54 92.50 88.29
C ALA A 2 0.08 91.68 87.05
N SER A 3 0.42 90.41 86.82
CA SER A 3 0.83 89.33 87.70
C SER A 3 1.35 88.13 86.89
N ILE A 4 2.25 87.38 87.51
CA ILE A 4 2.77 86.05 87.14
C ILE A 4 1.63 85.02 87.02
N SER A 5 1.75 84.07 86.06
CA SER A 5 1.22 82.71 86.22
C SER A 5 1.88 81.73 85.24
N ARG A 6 2.84 80.95 85.74
CA ARG A 6 3.23 79.65 85.17
C ARG A 6 2.11 78.66 85.48
N ARG A 7 1.64 77.92 84.46
CA ARG A 7 0.86 76.69 84.69
C ARG A 7 1.35 75.58 83.77
N ASN A 8 2.22 74.77 84.35
CA ASN A 8 2.55 73.42 83.92
C ASN A 8 1.33 72.55 84.28
N GLY A 9 0.82 71.76 83.34
CA GLY A 9 -0.47 71.07 83.53
C GLY A 9 -0.68 69.94 82.53
N HIS A 10 -0.10 68.79 82.87
CA HIS A 10 -0.64 67.44 82.67
C HIS A 10 -0.87 66.97 81.23
N ARG A 11 0.03 66.05 80.81
CA ARG A 11 -0.28 65.00 79.85
C ARG A 11 -1.42 64.16 80.44
N ASP A 12 -2.59 64.17 79.80
CA ASP A 12 -3.66 63.22 80.09
C ASP A 12 -3.20 61.81 79.68
N ALA A 13 -2.65 61.11 80.68
CA ALA A 13 -2.56 59.67 80.67
C ALA A 13 -3.94 59.11 81.02
N SER A 14 -4.76 58.86 80.00
CA SER A 14 -5.92 57.97 80.07
C SER A 14 -5.69 56.88 79.02
N ALA A 15 -4.88 55.86 79.34
CA ALA A 15 -5.33 54.64 80.01
C ALA A 15 -6.46 53.92 79.25
N TRP A 16 -6.28 53.72 77.94
CA TRP A 16 -6.70 52.45 77.36
C TRP A 16 -5.67 51.40 77.78
N PRO A 17 -6.09 50.22 78.26
CA PRO A 17 -5.14 49.30 78.86
C PRO A 17 -4.09 48.88 77.83
N GLY A 18 -2.79 48.96 78.17
CA GLY A 18 -1.70 48.52 77.28
C GLY A 18 -1.79 47.04 76.87
N TRP A 19 -2.65 46.24 77.51
CA TRP A 19 -2.97 44.90 77.04
C TRP A 19 -3.78 44.91 75.73
N VAL A 20 -4.59 45.93 75.44
CA VAL A 20 -5.37 46.00 74.18
C VAL A 20 -4.46 46.17 72.97
N ASP A 21 -3.39 46.96 73.09
CA ASP A 21 -2.42 47.19 72.00
C ASP A 21 -1.50 45.96 71.79
N ALA A 22 -1.13 45.30 72.89
CA ALA A 22 -0.48 43.99 72.85
C ALA A 22 -1.39 42.89 72.27
N LEU A 23 -2.70 42.94 72.56
CA LEU A 23 -3.68 41.98 72.04
C LEU A 23 -3.98 42.24 70.56
N SER A 24 -4.09 43.50 70.11
CA SER A 24 -4.33 43.84 68.70
C SER A 24 -3.11 43.56 67.84
N SER A 25 -1.89 43.83 68.34
CA SER A 25 -0.65 43.44 67.65
C SER A 25 -0.48 41.93 67.59
N LEU A 26 -0.82 41.20 68.66
CA LEU A 26 -0.84 39.73 68.64
C LEU A 26 -1.88 39.20 67.66
N VAL A 27 -3.09 39.77 67.62
CA VAL A 27 -4.14 39.42 66.66
C VAL A 27 -3.71 39.74 65.23
N MET A 28 -3.07 40.88 64.97
CA MET A 28 -2.54 41.22 63.64
C MET A 28 -1.44 40.26 63.20
N VAL A 29 -0.52 39.89 64.10
CA VAL A 29 0.55 38.92 63.82
C VAL A 29 -0.05 37.54 63.55
N VAL A 30 -1.07 37.13 64.32
CA VAL A 30 -1.78 35.87 64.11
C VAL A 30 -2.55 35.88 62.79
N ILE A 31 -3.25 36.97 62.46
CA ILE A 31 -3.96 37.11 61.17
C ILE A 31 -2.96 37.14 60.01
N PHE A 32 -1.82 37.82 60.16
CA PHE A 32 -0.76 37.87 59.15
C PHE A 32 -0.15 36.48 58.92
N LEU A 33 0.17 35.75 59.98
CA LEU A 33 0.64 34.37 59.90
C LEU A 33 -0.41 33.44 59.27
N LEU A 34 -1.68 33.59 59.64
CA LEU A 34 -2.78 32.86 59.01
C LEU A 34 -2.92 33.19 57.53
N MET A 35 -2.77 34.45 57.14
CA MET A 35 -2.87 34.87 55.74
C MET A 35 -1.70 34.34 54.92
N VAL A 36 -0.47 34.41 55.44
CA VAL A 36 0.72 33.80 54.81
C VAL A 36 0.53 32.29 54.68
N PHE A 37 0.01 31.64 55.71
CA PHE A 37 -0.29 30.21 55.69
C PHE A 37 -1.35 29.86 54.63
N VAL A 38 -2.44 30.62 54.55
CA VAL A 38 -3.52 30.41 53.55
C VAL A 38 -2.99 30.61 52.13
N VAL A 39 -2.15 31.62 51.88
CA VAL A 39 -1.54 31.84 50.56
C VAL A 39 -0.56 30.72 50.21
N ALA A 40 0.25 30.26 51.16
CA ALA A 40 1.15 29.12 50.96
C ALA A 40 0.37 27.83 50.66
N GLN A 41 -0.72 27.58 51.39
CA GLN A 41 -1.62 26.44 51.16
C GLN A 41 -2.30 26.51 49.78
N PHE A 42 -2.75 27.69 49.36
CA PHE A 42 -3.35 27.89 48.04
C PHE A 42 -2.35 27.64 46.91
N TYR A 43 -1.12 28.16 47.04
CA TYR A 43 -0.06 27.92 46.05
C TYR A 43 0.35 26.45 45.99
N LEU A 44 0.42 25.78 47.14
CA LEU A 44 0.72 24.36 47.22
C LEU A 44 -0.40 23.54 46.55
N ALA A 45 -1.66 23.76 46.90
CA ALA A 45 -2.81 23.07 46.31
C ALA A 45 -2.88 23.24 44.78
N THR A 46 -2.69 24.46 44.28
CA THR A 46 -2.69 24.73 42.82
C THR A 46 -1.50 24.09 42.10
N ALA A 47 -0.31 24.09 42.70
CA ALA A 47 0.87 23.43 42.13
C ALA A 47 0.71 21.90 42.04
N LEU A 48 -0.05 21.31 42.96
CA LEU A 48 -0.22 19.87 43.08
C LEU A 48 -1.29 19.32 42.15
N THR A 49 -2.46 19.94 42.12
CA THR A 49 -3.52 19.60 41.15
C THR A 49 -2.99 19.74 39.72
N GLY A 50 -2.18 20.76 39.46
CA GLY A 50 -1.54 20.94 38.15
C GLY A 50 -0.56 19.83 37.74
N ARG A 51 0.16 19.19 38.68
CA ARG A 51 1.10 18.09 38.35
C ARG A 51 0.38 16.77 38.04
N ASP A 52 -0.67 16.44 38.78
CA ASP A 52 -1.45 15.22 38.54
C ASP A 52 -2.27 15.28 37.25
N GLU A 53 -2.74 16.49 36.91
CA GLU A 53 -3.31 16.76 35.58
C GLU A 53 -2.25 16.58 34.48
N GLN A 54 -1.02 17.05 34.67
CA GLN A 54 0.07 16.86 33.70
C GLN A 54 0.44 15.38 33.49
N LEU A 55 0.47 14.56 34.55
CA LEU A 55 0.73 13.12 34.45
C LEU A 55 -0.38 12.40 33.70
N THR A 56 -1.64 12.72 34.03
CA THR A 56 -2.81 12.16 33.36
C THR A 56 -2.84 12.57 31.88
N ALA A 57 -2.56 13.84 31.58
CA ALA A 57 -2.47 14.36 30.22
C ALA A 57 -1.35 13.69 29.42
N LEU A 58 -0.18 13.46 30.04
CA LEU A 58 0.94 12.78 29.39
C LEU A 58 0.60 11.32 29.07
N ASN A 59 -0.02 10.61 30.01
CA ASN A 59 -0.46 9.23 29.80
C ASN A 59 -1.54 9.13 28.70
N HIS A 60 -2.51 10.05 28.70
CA HIS A 60 -3.53 10.11 27.66
C HIS A 60 -2.91 10.40 26.28
N LYS A 61 -1.98 11.34 26.20
CA LYS A 61 -1.27 11.68 24.96
C LYS A 61 -0.46 10.49 24.41
N ILE A 62 0.21 9.73 25.29
CA ILE A 62 0.91 8.50 24.88
C ILE A 62 -0.06 7.45 24.34
N ALA A 63 -1.22 7.29 24.97
CA ALA A 63 -2.24 6.36 24.49
C ALA A 63 -2.78 6.76 23.11
N GLU A 64 -3.16 8.04 22.94
CA GLU A 64 -3.64 8.57 21.66
C GLU A 64 -2.60 8.41 20.54
N MET A 65 -1.33 8.70 20.82
CA MET A 65 -0.26 8.52 19.84
C MET A 65 -0.01 7.04 19.49
N ASN A 66 -0.16 6.12 20.46
CA ASN A 66 -0.06 4.69 20.17
C ASN A 66 -1.21 4.21 19.28
N ASP A 67 -2.43 4.69 19.52
CA ASP A 67 -3.59 4.35 18.69
C ASP A 67 -3.43 4.88 17.26
N LEU A 68 -2.98 6.13 17.11
CA LEU A 68 -2.66 6.71 15.79
C LEU A 68 -1.56 5.93 15.08
N LEU A 69 -0.49 5.56 15.78
CA LEU A 69 0.61 4.78 15.22
C LEU A 69 0.16 3.37 14.81
N ALA A 70 -0.78 2.75 15.54
CA ALA A 70 -1.36 1.47 15.17
C ALA A 70 -2.16 1.58 13.86
N MET A 71 -3.03 2.60 13.75
CA MET A 71 -3.77 2.87 12.51
C MET A 71 -2.85 3.18 11.33
N GLU A 72 -1.78 3.96 11.54
CA GLU A 72 -0.81 4.28 10.49
C GLU A 72 -0.02 3.03 10.04
N ARG A 73 0.29 2.12 10.97
CA ARG A 73 0.90 0.81 10.63
C ARG A 73 -0.01 -0.07 9.80
N ASP A 74 -1.30 -0.14 10.15
CA ASP A 74 -2.29 -0.91 9.40
C ASP A 74 -2.47 -0.33 7.99
N ALA A 75 -2.59 1.01 7.88
CA ALA A 75 -2.64 1.69 6.60
C ALA A 75 -1.37 1.44 5.74
N ASN A 76 -0.18 1.46 6.36
CA ASN A 76 1.07 1.16 5.66
C ASN A 76 1.16 -0.31 5.22
N ALA A 77 0.60 -1.24 5.99
CA ALA A 77 0.50 -2.64 5.58
C ALA A 77 -0.40 -2.80 4.34
N ASP A 78 -1.55 -2.12 4.33
CA ASP A 78 -2.46 -2.11 3.18
C ASP A 78 -1.81 -1.49 1.94
N LEU A 79 -1.08 -0.37 2.09
CA LEU A 79 -0.33 0.24 0.99
C LEU A 79 0.74 -0.72 0.43
N ARG A 80 1.44 -1.47 1.27
CA ARG A 80 2.43 -2.48 0.83
C ARG A 80 1.77 -3.61 0.03
N VAL A 81 0.59 -4.06 0.44
CA VAL A 81 -0.20 -5.04 -0.31
C VAL A 81 -0.62 -4.46 -1.67
N ASN A 82 -1.14 -3.24 -1.69
CA ASN A 82 -1.54 -2.56 -2.93
C ASN A 82 -0.37 -2.38 -3.90
N ILE A 83 0.82 -1.99 -3.42
CA ILE A 83 2.05 -1.91 -4.24
C ILE A 83 2.37 -3.27 -4.85
N THR A 84 2.29 -4.35 -4.05
CA THR A 84 2.60 -5.71 -4.52
C THR A 84 1.63 -6.17 -5.61
N GLN A 85 0.33 -5.91 -5.42
CA GLN A 85 -0.71 -6.22 -6.39
C GLN A 85 -0.54 -5.41 -7.68
N LEU A 86 -0.38 -4.09 -7.59
CA LEU A 86 -0.17 -3.21 -8.74
C LEU A 86 1.14 -3.53 -9.48
N SER A 87 2.19 -3.93 -8.76
CA SER A 87 3.44 -4.39 -9.38
C SER A 87 3.25 -5.69 -10.17
N THR A 88 2.42 -6.61 -9.66
CA THR A 88 2.11 -7.87 -10.35
C THR A 88 1.24 -7.62 -11.58
N GLU A 89 0.27 -6.72 -11.49
CA GLU A 89 -0.55 -6.26 -12.60
C GLU A 89 0.30 -5.55 -13.67
N LEU A 90 1.23 -4.70 -13.25
CA LEU A 90 2.20 -4.05 -14.14
C LEU A 90 3.05 -5.08 -14.88
N GLN A 91 3.59 -6.07 -14.19
CA GLN A 91 4.39 -7.13 -14.81
C GLN A 91 3.58 -7.95 -15.83
N THR A 92 2.33 -8.28 -15.49
CA THR A 92 1.43 -9.01 -16.38
C THR A 92 1.09 -8.19 -17.63
N SER A 93 0.81 -6.89 -17.45
CA SER A 93 0.52 -5.96 -18.54
C SER A 93 1.74 -5.73 -19.45
N VAL A 94 2.95 -5.67 -18.87
CA VAL A 94 4.21 -5.60 -19.65
C VAL A 94 4.39 -6.87 -20.49
N ALA A 95 4.18 -8.06 -19.91
CA ALA A 95 4.29 -9.32 -20.64
C ALA A 95 3.27 -9.42 -21.79
N ALA A 96 2.02 -9.00 -21.56
CA ALA A 96 0.99 -8.94 -22.59
C ALA A 96 1.37 -7.97 -23.73
N ARG A 97 1.95 -6.80 -23.40
CA ARG A 97 2.44 -5.85 -24.40
C ARG A 97 3.56 -6.43 -25.25
N ASP A 98 4.50 -7.16 -24.63
CA ASP A 98 5.64 -7.76 -25.32
C ASP A 98 5.18 -8.90 -26.25
N ASP A 99 4.27 -9.76 -25.81
CA ASP A 99 3.65 -10.81 -26.64
C ASP A 99 2.90 -10.22 -27.86
N MET A 100 2.17 -9.13 -27.62
CA MET A 100 1.42 -8.47 -28.67
C MET A 100 2.34 -7.75 -29.68
N THR A 101 3.47 -7.22 -29.20
CA THR A 101 4.51 -6.65 -30.05
C THR A 101 5.17 -7.73 -30.91
N LEU A 102 5.43 -8.91 -30.35
CA LEU A 102 5.95 -10.07 -31.08
C LEU A 102 4.97 -10.52 -32.17
N THR A 103 3.69 -10.66 -31.81
CA THR A 103 2.62 -11.01 -32.75
C THR A 103 2.51 -9.99 -33.89
N LEU A 104 2.61 -8.69 -33.57
CA LEU A 104 2.59 -7.63 -34.59
C LEU A 104 3.80 -7.74 -35.53
N SER A 105 4.98 -8.08 -35.03
CA SER A 105 6.18 -8.31 -35.86
C SER A 105 6.00 -9.51 -36.79
N GLN A 106 5.40 -10.60 -36.31
CA GLN A 106 5.11 -11.78 -37.13
C GLN A 106 4.10 -11.47 -38.22
N LEU A 107 2.99 -10.79 -37.88
CA LEU A 107 1.99 -10.34 -38.85
C LEU A 107 2.59 -9.41 -39.91
N GLN A 108 3.54 -8.54 -39.53
CA GLN A 108 4.25 -7.69 -40.48
C GLN A 108 5.14 -8.50 -41.44
N GLU A 109 5.82 -9.51 -40.95
CA GLU A 109 6.64 -10.39 -41.79
C GLU A 109 5.78 -11.21 -42.77
N ASP A 110 4.68 -11.78 -42.29
CA ASP A 110 3.73 -12.53 -43.13
C ASP A 110 3.09 -11.63 -44.19
N ARG A 111 2.69 -10.41 -43.80
CA ARG A 111 2.21 -9.39 -44.72
C ARG A 111 3.23 -9.08 -45.82
N ASP A 112 4.50 -8.93 -45.47
CA ASP A 112 5.56 -8.64 -46.42
C ASP A 112 5.84 -9.83 -47.35
N ARG A 113 5.73 -11.07 -46.86
CA ARG A 113 5.78 -12.29 -47.69
C ARG A 113 4.61 -12.38 -48.67
N THR A 114 3.39 -12.10 -48.20
CA THR A 114 2.18 -12.05 -49.03
C THR A 114 2.31 -10.96 -50.11
N ALA A 115 2.81 -9.78 -49.74
CA ALA A 115 3.03 -8.68 -50.68
C ALA A 115 4.05 -9.04 -51.78
N ARG A 116 5.18 -9.68 -51.43
CA ARG A 116 6.16 -10.16 -52.42
C ARG A 116 5.58 -11.20 -53.37
N THR A 117 4.80 -12.15 -52.84
CA THR A 117 4.15 -13.19 -53.65
C THR A 117 3.15 -12.59 -54.62
N LEU A 118 2.40 -11.58 -54.17
CA LEU A 118 1.46 -10.82 -55.00
C LEU A 118 2.18 -10.09 -56.14
N GLU A 119 3.27 -9.39 -55.84
CA GLU A 119 4.07 -8.69 -56.86
C GLU A 119 4.65 -9.65 -57.90
N GLU A 120 5.13 -10.82 -57.47
CA GLU A 120 5.65 -11.85 -58.36
C GLU A 120 4.56 -12.43 -59.28
N LEU A 121 3.39 -12.78 -58.72
CA LEU A 121 2.25 -13.26 -59.50
C LEU A 121 1.77 -12.22 -60.52
N GLN A 122 1.66 -10.95 -60.11
CA GLN A 122 1.29 -9.86 -61.02
C GLN A 122 2.29 -9.69 -62.15
N ARG A 123 3.59 -9.79 -61.86
CA ARG A 123 4.65 -9.74 -62.88
C ARG A 123 4.53 -10.91 -63.85
N ASN A 124 4.34 -12.14 -63.35
CA ASN A 124 4.22 -13.33 -64.18
C ASN A 124 3.00 -13.25 -65.10
N VAL A 125 1.83 -12.86 -64.58
CA VAL A 125 0.62 -12.66 -65.41
C VAL A 125 0.83 -11.61 -66.49
N ARG A 126 1.53 -10.51 -66.17
CA ARG A 126 1.84 -9.47 -67.16
C ARG A 126 2.75 -10.01 -68.27
N VAL A 127 3.83 -10.70 -67.92
CA VAL A 127 4.78 -11.27 -68.90
C VAL A 127 4.10 -12.32 -69.77
N ASP A 128 3.25 -13.18 -69.19
CA ASP A 128 2.51 -14.21 -69.93
C ASP A 128 1.54 -13.58 -70.93
N ARG A 129 0.85 -12.49 -70.55
CA ARG A 129 -0.03 -11.72 -71.45
C ARG A 129 0.74 -11.08 -72.60
N GLU A 130 1.87 -10.45 -72.32
CA GLU A 130 2.73 -9.84 -73.35
C GLU A 130 3.27 -10.91 -74.32
N THR A 131 3.67 -12.07 -73.81
CA THR A 131 4.15 -13.20 -74.61
C THR A 131 3.06 -13.77 -75.52
N LEU A 132 1.82 -13.89 -75.00
CA LEU A 132 0.65 -14.30 -75.78
C LEU A 132 0.34 -13.33 -76.92
N ASP A 133 0.38 -12.03 -76.65
CA ASP A 133 0.14 -10.99 -77.66
C ASP A 133 1.18 -11.01 -78.78
N LEU A 134 2.47 -11.20 -78.44
CA LEU A 134 3.54 -11.33 -79.43
C LEU A 134 3.36 -12.55 -80.33
N LYS A 135 3.04 -13.71 -79.75
CA LYS A 135 2.77 -14.95 -80.52
C LYS A 135 1.56 -14.79 -81.46
N LEU A 136 0.54 -14.03 -81.05
CA LEU A 136 -0.62 -13.73 -81.90
C LEU A 136 -0.24 -12.85 -83.09
N LYS A 137 0.57 -11.81 -82.87
CA LYS A 137 1.07 -10.94 -83.94
C LYS A 137 1.91 -11.72 -84.97
N GLU A 138 2.75 -12.64 -84.51
CA GLU A 138 3.56 -13.49 -85.39
C GLU A 138 2.70 -14.36 -86.32
N ILE A 139 1.65 -15.00 -85.80
CA ILE A 139 0.73 -15.80 -86.62
C ILE A 139 0.01 -14.94 -87.65
N ILE A 140 -0.50 -13.78 -87.24
CA ILE A 140 -1.21 -12.86 -88.16
C ILE A 140 -0.27 -12.47 -89.32
N SER A 141 1.01 -12.23 -89.04
CA SER A 141 2.02 -11.97 -90.07
C SER A 141 2.21 -13.18 -90.99
N LEU A 142 2.41 -14.38 -90.45
CA LEU A 142 2.61 -15.60 -91.25
C LEU A 142 1.39 -15.93 -92.13
N GLN A 143 0.18 -15.70 -91.62
CA GLN A 143 -1.06 -15.84 -92.39
C GLN A 143 -1.11 -14.86 -93.57
N ALA A 144 -0.71 -13.60 -93.35
CA ALA A 144 -0.64 -12.59 -94.41
C ALA A 144 0.41 -12.95 -95.47
N ASP A 145 1.59 -13.41 -95.05
CA ASP A 145 2.67 -13.83 -95.95
C ASP A 145 2.25 -15.00 -96.84
N ILE A 146 1.62 -16.03 -96.26
CA ILE A 146 1.11 -17.19 -97.01
C ILE A 146 0.03 -16.76 -98.00
N LYS A 147 -0.86 -15.85 -97.61
CA LYS A 147 -1.88 -15.30 -98.51
C LYS A 147 -1.22 -14.57 -99.69
N ALA A 148 -0.24 -13.71 -99.44
CA ALA A 148 0.48 -12.98 -100.48
C ALA A 148 1.23 -13.93 -101.44
N LEU A 149 1.85 -14.99 -100.92
CA LEU A 149 2.50 -16.02 -101.73
C LEU A 149 1.51 -16.76 -102.64
N ARG A 150 0.31 -17.07 -102.15
CA ARG A 150 -0.76 -17.68 -102.98
C ARG A 150 -1.23 -16.75 -104.09
N GLU A 151 -1.43 -15.47 -103.79
CA GLU A 151 -1.83 -14.47 -104.80
C GLU A 151 -0.75 -14.28 -105.87
N ALA A 152 0.52 -14.17 -105.45
CA ALA A 152 1.66 -14.08 -106.36
C ALA A 152 1.78 -15.32 -107.26
N ARG A 153 1.59 -16.51 -106.68
CA ARG A 153 1.53 -17.77 -107.44
C ARG A 153 0.40 -17.75 -108.46
N GLN A 154 -0.83 -17.41 -108.05
CA GLN A 154 -1.98 -17.41 -108.96
C GLN A 154 -1.74 -16.50 -110.16
N LYS A 155 -1.10 -15.35 -109.94
CA LYS A 155 -0.68 -14.44 -111.01
C LYS A 155 0.34 -15.11 -111.95
N LEU A 156 1.40 -15.72 -111.40
CA LEU A 156 2.42 -16.42 -112.19
C LEU A 156 1.84 -17.61 -112.97
N GLU A 157 0.89 -18.35 -112.41
CA GLU A 157 0.19 -19.43 -113.13
C GLU A 157 -0.69 -18.89 -114.25
N GLY A 158 -1.35 -17.75 -114.05
CA GLY A 158 -2.09 -17.06 -115.10
C GLY A 158 -1.17 -16.59 -116.23
N GLU A 159 -0.03 -15.98 -115.89
CA GLU A 159 1.00 -15.56 -116.85
C GLU A 159 1.62 -16.76 -117.59
N PHE A 160 1.88 -17.87 -116.89
CA PHE A 160 2.37 -19.11 -117.48
C PHE A 160 1.33 -19.75 -118.41
N ALA A 161 0.06 -19.84 -117.98
CA ALA A 161 -1.02 -20.34 -118.81
C ALA A 161 -1.21 -19.48 -120.06
N ALA A 162 -1.06 -18.15 -119.95
CA ALA A 162 -1.05 -17.23 -121.08
C ALA A 162 0.17 -17.46 -122.00
N ALA A 163 1.36 -17.68 -121.46
CA ALA A 163 2.56 -18.00 -122.24
C ALA A 163 2.45 -19.34 -122.98
N VAL A 164 1.92 -20.38 -122.32
CA VAL A 164 1.61 -21.69 -122.93
C VAL A 164 0.52 -21.56 -123.99
N ALA A 165 -0.51 -20.74 -123.77
CA ALA A 165 -1.53 -20.46 -124.77
C ALA A 165 -0.95 -19.69 -125.97
N ALA A 166 -0.01 -18.78 -125.72
CA ALA A 166 0.70 -18.03 -126.76
C ALA A 166 1.65 -18.91 -127.58
N THR A 167 2.26 -19.96 -126.99
CA THR A 167 3.02 -20.96 -127.75
C THR A 167 2.13 -21.97 -128.48
N LYS A 168 0.88 -22.16 -128.02
CA LYS A 168 -0.17 -22.95 -128.69
C LYS A 168 -0.86 -22.21 -129.85
N LEU A 169 -0.34 -21.07 -130.30
CA LEU A 169 -0.82 -20.38 -131.50
C LEU A 169 -0.62 -21.24 -132.76
N THR A 170 -1.72 -21.90 -133.12
CA THR A 170 -2.12 -22.43 -134.43
C THR A 170 -1.15 -23.33 -135.20
N GLU A 171 -1.40 -24.63 -135.10
CA GLU A 171 -1.03 -25.66 -136.10
C GLU A 171 -1.43 -25.25 -137.55
N GLN A 172 -2.40 -24.34 -137.71
CA GLN A 172 -2.79 -23.74 -139.00
C GLN A 172 -1.77 -22.75 -139.60
N GLN A 173 -0.83 -22.19 -138.83
CA GLN A 173 0.26 -21.35 -139.38
C GLN A 173 1.54 -22.14 -139.66
N ARG A 174 1.64 -23.37 -139.15
CA ARG A 174 2.81 -24.25 -139.28
C ARG A 174 3.01 -24.80 -140.70
N GLN A 175 1.93 -24.90 -141.49
CA GLN A 175 1.99 -25.41 -142.86
C GLN A 175 2.44 -24.38 -143.90
N ALA A 176 2.54 -23.08 -143.56
CA ALA A 176 2.92 -22.02 -144.50
C ALA A 176 4.42 -21.62 -144.44
N LEU A 177 5.22 -22.14 -143.51
CA LEU A 177 6.60 -21.70 -143.24
C LEU A 177 7.66 -22.79 -143.44
N LEU A 178 7.55 -23.55 -144.54
CA LEU A 178 8.51 -24.58 -144.95
C LEU A 178 9.87 -24.05 -145.45
N ALA A 179 10.24 -22.79 -145.18
CA ALA A 179 11.50 -22.18 -145.63
C ALA A 179 12.37 -21.54 -144.52
N GLU A 180 12.00 -21.62 -143.23
CA GLU A 180 12.78 -21.07 -142.09
C GLU A 180 13.09 -22.12 -140.99
N LEU A 181 13.33 -23.38 -141.39
CA LEU A 181 13.18 -24.57 -140.53
C LEU A 181 14.39 -25.02 -139.67
N GLY A 182 15.45 -24.23 -139.53
CA GLY A 182 16.59 -24.58 -138.66
C GLY A 182 16.56 -23.86 -137.30
N THR A 183 16.59 -22.54 -137.34
CA THR A 183 16.75 -21.67 -136.16
C THR A 183 15.47 -21.53 -135.33
N THR A 184 14.30 -21.60 -135.95
CA THR A 184 12.99 -21.54 -135.28
C THR A 184 12.68 -22.81 -134.50
N ARG A 185 13.09 -23.99 -135.00
CA ARG A 185 12.96 -25.28 -134.31
C ARG A 185 13.81 -25.34 -133.05
N ASP A 186 15.05 -24.87 -133.12
CA ASP A 186 15.94 -24.82 -131.95
C ASP A 186 15.44 -23.83 -130.91
N ARG A 187 14.89 -22.67 -131.34
CA ARG A 187 14.24 -21.69 -130.46
C ARG A 187 12.95 -22.23 -129.82
N ALA A 188 12.14 -22.97 -130.57
CA ALA A 188 10.94 -23.61 -130.05
C ALA A 188 11.29 -24.66 -128.99
N LYS A 189 12.28 -25.53 -129.25
CA LYS A 189 12.76 -26.51 -128.26
C LYS A 189 13.39 -25.85 -127.02
N ALA A 190 14.13 -24.76 -127.20
CA ALA A 190 14.69 -24.00 -126.08
C ALA A 190 13.58 -23.40 -125.20
N LEU A 191 12.56 -22.80 -125.80
CA LEU A 191 11.38 -22.29 -125.09
C LEU A 191 10.57 -23.41 -124.43
N GLU A 192 10.46 -24.58 -125.06
CA GLU A 192 9.80 -25.77 -124.50
C GLU A 192 10.55 -26.29 -123.26
N SER A 193 11.88 -26.29 -123.30
CA SER A 193 12.73 -26.63 -122.15
C SER A 193 12.64 -25.59 -121.03
N GLU A 194 12.60 -24.29 -121.36
CA GLU A 194 12.39 -23.22 -120.38
C GLU A 194 11.00 -23.32 -119.73
N LEU A 195 9.95 -23.59 -120.52
CA LEU A 195 8.60 -23.84 -120.02
C LEU A 195 8.54 -25.06 -119.10
N ALA A 196 9.19 -26.16 -119.46
CA ALA A 196 9.26 -27.35 -118.63
C ALA A 196 9.98 -27.06 -117.30
N SER A 197 11.11 -26.34 -117.35
CA SER A 197 11.85 -25.94 -116.14
C SER A 197 11.06 -24.97 -115.26
N ALA A 198 10.35 -24.02 -115.87
CA ALA A 198 9.48 -23.09 -115.15
C ALA A 198 8.31 -23.83 -114.49
N ASN A 199 7.71 -24.81 -115.17
CA ASN A 199 6.62 -25.63 -114.64
C ASN A 199 7.06 -26.53 -113.47
N GLU A 200 8.28 -27.07 -113.55
CA GLU A 200 8.86 -27.82 -112.44
C GLU A 200 9.11 -26.91 -111.23
N LYS A 201 9.62 -25.69 -111.45
CA LYS A 201 9.80 -24.70 -110.38
C LYS A 201 8.47 -24.27 -109.74
N THR A 202 7.41 -24.05 -110.53
CA THR A 202 6.09 -23.71 -109.98
C THR A 202 5.47 -24.88 -109.22
N MET A 203 5.64 -26.13 -109.67
CA MET A 203 5.22 -27.31 -108.91
C MET A 203 5.97 -27.48 -107.59
N LEU A 204 7.28 -27.24 -107.58
CA LEU A 204 8.10 -27.29 -106.36
C LEU A 204 7.69 -26.19 -105.38
N ALA A 205 7.50 -24.96 -105.87
CA ALA A 205 6.97 -23.86 -105.06
C ALA A 205 5.57 -24.18 -104.51
N GLN A 206 4.72 -24.85 -105.30
CA GLN A 206 3.40 -25.26 -104.86
C GLN A 206 3.45 -26.30 -103.73
N LYS A 207 4.30 -27.31 -103.87
CA LYS A 207 4.53 -28.30 -102.82
C LYS A 207 5.04 -27.65 -101.53
N GLU A 208 5.89 -26.63 -101.65
CA GLU A 208 6.40 -25.88 -100.50
C GLU A 208 5.32 -25.04 -99.82
N ILE A 209 4.46 -24.36 -100.59
CA ILE A 209 3.30 -23.61 -100.06
C ILE A 209 2.34 -24.56 -99.33
N ASP A 210 1.99 -25.70 -99.92
CA ASP A 210 1.08 -26.68 -99.31
C ASP A 210 1.67 -27.28 -98.01
N GLN A 211 2.98 -27.56 -98.00
CA GLN A 211 3.68 -27.99 -96.78
C GLN A 211 3.68 -26.90 -95.70
N ARG A 212 3.91 -25.63 -96.09
CA ARG A 212 3.85 -24.48 -95.18
C ARG A 212 2.44 -24.28 -94.63
N ASP A 213 1.39 -24.49 -95.43
CA ASP A 213 -0.01 -24.42 -95.00
C ASP A 213 -0.38 -25.51 -94.01
N ILE A 214 0.03 -26.75 -94.27
CA ILE A 214 -0.19 -27.86 -93.33
C ILE A 214 0.52 -27.56 -92.01
N ARG A 215 1.76 -27.07 -92.08
CA ARG A 215 2.54 -26.68 -90.90
C ARG A 215 1.89 -25.50 -90.16
N LEU A 216 1.38 -24.50 -90.88
CA LEU A 216 0.66 -23.36 -90.31
C LEU A 216 -0.59 -23.83 -89.56
N LYS A 217 -1.44 -24.66 -90.18
CA LYS A 217 -2.66 -25.20 -89.55
C LYS A 217 -2.35 -26.02 -88.29
N ALA A 218 -1.31 -26.86 -88.35
CA ALA A 218 -0.86 -27.62 -87.18
C ALA A 218 -0.38 -26.68 -86.06
N MET A 219 0.40 -25.65 -86.42
CA MET A 219 0.89 -24.63 -85.50
C MET A 219 -0.26 -23.79 -84.91
N GLU A 220 -1.25 -23.41 -85.71
CA GLU A 220 -2.47 -22.73 -85.27
C GLU A 220 -3.27 -23.56 -84.25
N SER A 221 -3.47 -24.86 -84.51
CA SER A 221 -4.15 -25.75 -83.57
C SER A 221 -3.39 -25.88 -82.26
N GLN A 222 -2.09 -26.17 -82.32
CA GLN A 222 -1.25 -26.30 -81.13
C GLN A 222 -1.22 -25.01 -80.32
N LEU A 223 -1.22 -23.85 -81.00
CA LEU A 223 -1.20 -22.56 -80.34
C LEU A 223 -2.58 -22.16 -79.81
N ALA A 224 -3.68 -22.58 -80.43
CA ALA A 224 -5.04 -22.44 -79.88
C ALA A 224 -5.20 -23.23 -78.57
N ASP A 225 -4.70 -24.46 -78.52
CA ASP A 225 -4.67 -25.28 -77.31
C ASP A 225 -3.80 -24.65 -76.22
N THR A 226 -2.56 -24.26 -76.59
CA THR A 226 -1.63 -23.58 -75.68
C THR A 226 -2.21 -22.27 -75.16
N ARG A 227 -2.91 -21.51 -76.01
CA ARG A 227 -3.59 -20.26 -75.65
C ARG A 227 -4.73 -20.52 -74.68
N THR A 228 -5.57 -21.52 -74.96
CA THR A 228 -6.69 -21.86 -74.08
C THR A 228 -6.19 -22.28 -72.71
N GLN A 229 -5.11 -23.04 -72.66
CA GLN A 229 -4.48 -23.43 -71.40
C GLN A 229 -3.85 -22.23 -70.68
N ALA A 230 -3.05 -21.42 -71.38
CA ALA A 230 -2.41 -20.24 -70.80
C ALA A 230 -3.44 -19.20 -70.32
N GLN A 231 -4.56 -19.04 -71.03
CA GLN A 231 -5.65 -18.16 -70.60
C GLN A 231 -6.31 -18.67 -69.32
N LYS A 232 -6.60 -19.98 -69.23
CA LYS A 232 -7.12 -20.57 -67.99
C LYS A 232 -6.15 -20.37 -66.82
N ASP A 233 -4.85 -20.55 -67.04
CA ASP A 233 -3.84 -20.35 -66.01
C ASP A 233 -3.75 -18.88 -65.58
N ILE A 234 -3.85 -17.93 -66.53
CA ILE A 234 -3.93 -16.48 -66.24
C ILE A 234 -5.20 -16.17 -65.41
N ASP A 235 -6.36 -16.69 -65.81
CA ASP A 235 -7.62 -16.43 -65.11
C ASP A 235 -7.58 -16.98 -63.67
N GLN A 236 -6.98 -18.16 -63.46
CA GLN A 236 -6.75 -18.73 -62.13
C GLN A 236 -5.80 -17.87 -61.29
N ARG A 237 -4.70 -17.38 -61.89
CA ARG A 237 -3.76 -16.48 -61.21
C ARG A 237 -4.41 -15.14 -60.88
N ASP A 238 -5.27 -14.59 -61.73
CA ASP A 238 -6.01 -13.36 -61.47
C ASP A 238 -7.02 -13.50 -60.32
N ILE A 239 -7.67 -14.66 -60.20
CA ILE A 239 -8.48 -14.99 -59.01
C ILE A 239 -7.59 -15.00 -57.77
N ARG A 240 -6.45 -15.72 -57.82
CA ARG A 240 -5.52 -15.80 -56.70
C ARG A 240 -4.95 -14.43 -56.29
N ILE A 241 -4.63 -13.56 -57.25
CA ILE A 241 -4.19 -12.18 -57.03
C ILE A 241 -5.26 -11.40 -56.27
N ARG A 242 -6.52 -11.48 -56.68
CA ARG A 242 -7.63 -10.81 -55.98
C ARG A 242 -7.80 -11.30 -54.54
N ASP A 243 -7.73 -12.60 -54.33
CA ASP A 243 -7.82 -13.19 -52.98
C ASP A 243 -6.67 -12.72 -52.08
N LEU A 244 -5.42 -12.76 -52.60
CA LEU A 244 -4.25 -12.30 -51.85
C LEU A 244 -4.31 -10.78 -51.57
N MET A 245 -4.83 -9.98 -52.50
CA MET A 245 -5.06 -8.55 -52.26
C MET A 245 -6.06 -8.33 -51.12
N ALA A 246 -7.16 -9.09 -51.10
CA ALA A 246 -8.15 -9.01 -50.03
C ALA A 246 -7.53 -9.41 -48.68
N SER A 247 -6.79 -10.52 -48.62
CA SER A 247 -6.05 -10.93 -47.41
C SER A 247 -5.07 -9.85 -46.94
N LEU A 248 -4.30 -9.25 -47.84
CA LEU A 248 -3.33 -8.19 -47.50
C LEU A 248 -4.02 -6.94 -46.92
N THR A 249 -5.20 -6.58 -47.42
CA THR A 249 -5.99 -5.48 -46.84
C THR A 249 -6.51 -5.81 -45.44
N GLY A 250 -6.96 -7.05 -45.22
CA GLY A 250 -7.37 -7.55 -43.90
C GLY A 250 -6.21 -7.54 -42.90
N GLU A 251 -5.05 -8.09 -43.28
CA GLU A 251 -3.84 -8.10 -42.46
C GLU A 251 -3.37 -6.69 -42.09
N LYS A 252 -3.42 -5.73 -43.02
CA LYS A 252 -3.11 -4.32 -42.74
C LYS A 252 -4.07 -3.70 -41.72
N ALA A 253 -5.35 -4.01 -41.80
CA ALA A 253 -6.35 -3.52 -40.86
C ALA A 253 -6.08 -4.08 -39.45
N VAL A 254 -5.87 -5.40 -39.34
CA VAL A 254 -5.54 -6.08 -38.08
C VAL A 254 -4.23 -5.52 -37.49
N GLY A 255 -3.17 -5.37 -38.29
CA GLY A 255 -1.90 -4.80 -37.82
C GLY A 255 -2.04 -3.37 -37.31
N THR A 256 -2.91 -2.55 -37.93
CA THR A 256 -3.19 -1.19 -37.46
C THR A 256 -3.93 -1.20 -36.14
N GLN A 257 -4.92 -2.09 -35.99
CA GLN A 257 -5.67 -2.26 -34.74
C GLN A 257 -4.78 -2.75 -33.59
N SER A 258 -3.93 -3.76 -33.84
CA SER A 258 -2.97 -4.25 -32.86
C SER A 258 -1.99 -3.15 -32.43
N LYS A 259 -1.53 -2.31 -33.35
CA LYS A 259 -0.68 -1.16 -33.03
C LYS A 259 -1.39 -0.16 -32.09
N GLN A 260 -2.65 0.19 -32.38
CA GLN A 260 -3.43 1.08 -31.53
C GLN A 260 -3.65 0.51 -30.13
N GLN A 261 -3.91 -0.80 -30.02
CA GLN A 261 -4.04 -1.48 -28.74
C GLN A 261 -2.72 -1.48 -27.95
N ILE A 262 -1.57 -1.67 -28.60
CA ILE A 262 -0.23 -1.56 -27.97
C ILE A 262 0.00 -0.13 -27.46
N ASP A 263 -0.34 0.88 -28.26
CA ASP A 263 -0.20 2.29 -27.88
C ASP A 263 -1.04 2.63 -26.64
N LEU A 264 -2.29 2.17 -26.61
CA LEU A 264 -3.17 2.31 -25.44
C LEU A 264 -2.61 1.60 -24.20
N LEU A 265 -2.13 0.36 -24.38
CA LEU A 265 -1.54 -0.42 -23.29
C LEU A 265 -0.28 0.25 -22.73
N ASN A 266 0.55 0.84 -23.59
CA ASN A 266 1.70 1.63 -23.18
C ASN A 266 1.30 2.86 -22.35
N GLN A 267 0.22 3.56 -22.71
CA GLN A 267 -0.30 4.66 -21.92
C GLN A 267 -0.78 4.20 -20.54
N GLN A 268 -1.50 3.07 -20.48
CA GLN A 268 -1.95 2.47 -19.22
C GLN A 268 -0.77 2.05 -18.33
N LEU A 269 0.26 1.43 -18.92
CA LEU A 269 1.50 1.06 -18.22
C LEU A 269 2.21 2.27 -17.61
N LEU A 270 2.24 3.40 -18.32
CA LEU A 270 2.82 4.64 -17.80
C LEU A 270 2.01 5.18 -16.61
N ALA A 271 0.68 5.22 -16.73
CA ALA A 271 -0.18 5.66 -15.63
C ALA A 271 -0.03 4.76 -14.39
N LEU A 272 0.04 3.44 -14.58
CA LEU A 272 0.22 2.48 -13.49
C LEU A 272 1.58 2.64 -12.78
N ARG A 273 2.66 2.89 -13.55
CA ARG A 273 3.98 3.21 -12.99
C ARG A 273 3.98 4.51 -12.20
N GLU A 274 3.29 5.54 -12.69
CA GLU A 274 3.15 6.80 -11.96
C GLU A 274 2.36 6.61 -10.66
N GLN A 275 1.27 5.85 -10.70
CA GLN A 275 0.49 5.51 -9.51
C GLN A 275 1.34 4.74 -8.49
N LEU A 276 2.11 3.74 -8.92
CA LEU A 276 3.05 3.02 -8.07
C LEU A 276 4.10 3.94 -7.43
N ALA A 277 4.66 4.87 -8.20
CA ALA A 277 5.64 5.84 -7.68
C ALA A 277 5.01 6.76 -6.63
N ARG A 278 3.79 7.25 -6.87
CA ARG A 278 3.05 8.09 -5.91
C ARG A 278 2.74 7.33 -4.61
N ILE A 279 2.27 6.08 -4.71
CA ILE A 279 1.98 5.24 -3.54
C ILE A 279 3.27 4.91 -2.78
N GLY A 280 4.36 4.58 -3.49
CA GLY A 280 5.67 4.33 -2.88
C GLY A 280 6.20 5.53 -2.10
N ALA A 281 6.11 6.74 -2.69
CA ALA A 281 6.50 7.97 -2.00
C ALA A 281 5.62 8.28 -0.78
N ALA A 282 4.30 8.03 -0.88
CA ALA A 282 3.39 8.20 0.25
C ALA A 282 3.68 7.22 1.39
N LEU A 283 3.96 5.95 1.06
CA LEU A 283 4.37 4.93 2.02
C LEU A 283 5.68 5.31 2.72
N GLU A 284 6.70 5.75 1.97
CA GLU A 284 7.98 6.19 2.54
C GLU A 284 7.81 7.38 3.50
N ALA A 285 7.00 8.37 3.11
CA ALA A 285 6.70 9.52 3.94
C ALA A 285 5.96 9.12 5.23
N SER A 286 4.99 8.21 5.15
CA SER A 286 4.27 7.71 6.32
C SER A 286 5.16 6.85 7.23
N GLU A 287 6.04 6.01 6.67
CA GLU A 287 6.99 5.23 7.47
C GLU A 287 7.96 6.11 8.24
N LYS A 288 8.39 7.23 7.64
CA LYS A 288 9.18 8.25 8.32
C LYS A 288 8.40 8.92 9.46
N SER A 289 7.16 9.33 9.21
CA SER A 289 6.26 9.89 10.23
C SER A 289 6.04 8.94 11.41
N SER A 290 5.73 7.67 11.12
CA SER A 290 5.61 6.61 12.13
C SER A 290 6.91 6.40 12.93
N ALA A 291 8.08 6.52 12.30
CA ALA A 291 9.36 6.43 13.00
C ALA A 291 9.57 7.61 13.96
N GLU A 292 9.24 8.83 13.54
CA GLU A 292 9.29 10.04 14.37
C GLU A 292 8.32 9.95 15.55
N GLN A 293 7.09 9.50 15.32
CA GLN A 293 6.09 9.29 16.38
C GLN A 293 6.54 8.26 17.42
N LYS A 294 7.18 7.15 17.02
CA LYS A 294 7.75 6.17 17.96
C LYS A 294 8.79 6.78 18.88
N VAL A 295 9.65 7.65 18.34
CA VAL A 295 10.65 8.37 19.14
C VAL A 295 9.97 9.29 20.14
N GLN A 296 8.95 10.03 19.73
CA GLN A 296 8.18 10.90 20.62
C GLN A 296 7.46 10.10 21.73
N ILE A 297 6.84 8.97 21.40
CA ILE A 297 6.19 8.08 22.39
C ILE A 297 7.22 7.58 23.42
N ALA A 298 8.41 7.16 22.96
CA ALA A 298 9.48 6.72 23.84
C ALA A 298 9.97 7.85 24.77
N GLU A 299 10.10 9.07 24.23
CA GLU A 299 10.50 10.24 25.01
C GLU A 299 9.43 10.63 26.05
N LEU A 300 8.16 10.68 25.65
CA LEU A 300 7.05 10.96 26.56
C LEU A 300 6.94 9.88 27.65
N GLY A 301 7.12 8.61 27.30
CA GLY A 301 7.16 7.51 28.25
C GLY A 301 8.32 7.62 29.26
N ALA A 302 9.51 8.02 28.80
CA ALA A 302 10.64 8.29 29.68
C ALA A 302 10.35 9.45 30.65
N ARG A 303 9.78 10.55 30.16
CA ARG A 303 9.35 11.69 31.00
C ARG A 303 8.30 11.28 32.03
N LEU A 304 7.32 10.46 31.63
CA LEU A 304 6.28 9.94 32.52
C LEU A 304 6.89 9.08 33.63
N ASN A 305 7.78 8.16 33.28
CA ASN A 305 8.46 7.29 34.24
C ASN A 305 9.34 8.11 35.21
N GLN A 306 10.05 9.12 34.72
CA GLN A 306 10.83 10.02 35.58
C GLN A 306 9.94 10.80 36.56
N ALA A 307 8.83 11.35 36.09
CA ALA A 307 7.90 12.08 36.92
C ALA A 307 7.21 11.17 37.96
N LEU A 308 6.86 9.94 37.58
CA LEU A 308 6.31 8.94 38.49
C LEU A 308 7.34 8.53 39.55
N ALA A 309 8.60 8.30 39.16
CA ALA A 309 9.67 7.98 40.10
C ALA A 309 9.91 9.10 41.12
N ALA A 310 9.88 10.36 40.68
CA ALA A 310 9.95 11.51 41.56
C ALA A 310 8.78 11.53 42.57
N LYS A 311 7.55 11.25 42.12
CA LYS A 311 6.37 11.18 43.02
C LYS A 311 6.49 10.06 44.05
N VAL A 312 6.97 8.88 43.65
CA VAL A 312 7.22 7.76 44.57
C VAL A 312 8.32 8.09 45.58
N GLN A 313 9.40 8.76 45.14
CA GLN A 313 10.48 9.19 46.01
C GLN A 313 10.02 10.25 47.02
N ASP A 314 9.21 11.22 46.59
CA ASP A 314 8.62 12.22 47.48
C ASP A 314 7.75 11.53 48.56
N LEU A 315 6.86 10.62 48.15
CA LEU A 315 6.05 9.84 49.10
C LEU A 315 6.93 9.06 50.09
N ALA A 316 7.99 8.40 49.62
CA ALA A 316 8.91 7.67 50.48
C ALA A 316 9.60 8.60 51.51
N ARG A 317 10.03 9.80 51.10
CA ARG A 317 10.61 10.82 52.00
C ARG A 317 9.60 11.23 53.08
N TYR A 318 8.37 11.59 52.68
CA TYR A 318 7.34 11.99 53.63
C TYR A 318 6.93 10.86 54.57
N LYS A 319 6.87 9.62 54.07
CA LYS A 319 6.66 8.43 54.90
C LYS A 319 7.73 8.34 55.98
N SER A 320 9.01 8.44 55.62
CA SER A 320 10.11 8.39 56.59
C SER A 320 10.07 9.53 57.61
N GLU A 321 9.80 10.76 57.19
CA GLU A 321 9.68 11.91 58.10
C GLU A 321 8.45 11.80 59.03
N PHE A 322 7.33 11.30 58.52
CA PHE A 322 6.13 11.01 59.29
C PHE A 322 6.43 9.99 60.39
N PHE A 323 6.99 8.84 60.03
CA PHE A 323 7.35 7.79 61.00
C PHE A 323 8.42 8.26 61.98
N GLY A 324 9.37 9.09 61.54
CA GLY A 324 10.38 9.71 62.41
C GLY A 324 9.74 10.56 63.50
N ARG A 325 8.83 11.47 63.12
CA ARG A 325 8.13 12.35 64.06
C ARG A 325 7.15 11.61 64.97
N VAL A 326 6.42 10.63 64.43
CA VAL A 326 5.52 9.81 65.25
C VAL A 326 6.34 8.99 66.26
N ARG A 327 7.48 8.43 65.84
CA ARG A 327 8.41 7.73 66.75
C ARG A 327 8.95 8.63 67.86
N GLU A 328 9.29 9.87 67.53
CA GLU A 328 9.78 10.86 68.51
C GLU A 328 8.68 11.23 69.52
N ALA A 329 7.46 11.50 69.04
CA ALA A 329 6.33 11.87 69.89
C ALA A 329 5.80 10.71 70.77
N LEU A 330 5.88 9.46 70.28
CA LEU A 330 5.52 8.25 71.03
C LEU A 330 6.65 7.71 71.91
N GLY A 331 7.77 8.43 72.04
CA GLY A 331 9.06 7.97 72.58
C GLY A 331 9.00 7.06 73.82
N ASN A 332 9.86 6.03 73.85
CA ASN A 332 10.13 5.06 74.93
C ASN A 332 8.93 4.60 75.81
N ARG A 333 7.71 4.63 75.26
CA ARG A 333 6.53 4.05 75.88
C ARG A 333 6.64 2.52 75.79
N PRO A 334 6.66 1.77 76.91
CA PRO A 334 6.86 0.31 76.91
C PRO A 334 5.71 -0.46 76.20
N ASP A 335 4.61 0.22 75.94
CA ASP A 335 3.34 -0.27 75.40
C ASP A 335 3.20 -0.17 73.88
N VAL A 336 4.12 0.51 73.18
CA VAL A 336 4.11 0.62 71.71
C VAL A 336 5.42 0.10 71.14
N LYS A 337 5.37 -0.95 70.33
CA LYS A 337 6.54 -1.47 69.61
C LYS A 337 6.55 -0.95 68.18
N ILE A 338 7.69 -0.42 67.75
CA ILE A 338 7.88 0.02 66.38
C ILE A 338 8.60 -1.09 65.63
N VAL A 339 7.95 -1.66 64.63
CA VAL A 339 8.50 -2.72 63.79
C VAL A 339 8.46 -2.24 62.34
N GLY A 340 9.61 -1.82 61.81
CA GLY A 340 9.70 -1.22 60.48
C GLY A 340 8.89 0.09 60.38
N ASP A 341 7.83 0.06 59.57
CA ASP A 341 6.89 1.16 59.31
C ASP A 341 5.51 0.93 59.97
N ARG A 342 5.44 0.11 61.02
CA ARG A 342 4.20 -0.24 61.71
C ARG A 342 4.32 0.03 63.20
N PHE A 343 3.29 0.63 63.77
CA PHE A 343 3.11 0.81 65.21
C PHE A 343 2.28 -0.35 65.75
N VAL A 344 2.87 -1.16 66.62
CA VAL A 344 2.24 -2.38 67.15
C VAL A 344 1.79 -2.14 68.58
N PHE A 345 0.48 -2.26 68.81
CA PHE A 345 -0.18 -2.19 70.11
C PHE A 345 -0.65 -3.59 70.52
N GLN A 346 -0.33 -4.02 71.73
CA GLN A 346 -0.87 -5.27 72.27
C GLN A 346 -2.37 -5.12 72.54
N SER A 347 -3.16 -6.11 72.13
CA SER A 347 -4.63 -6.02 72.20
C SER A 347 -5.14 -5.90 73.63
N GLU A 348 -4.46 -6.50 74.60
CA GLU A 348 -4.81 -6.48 76.03
C GLU A 348 -4.70 -5.09 76.66
N LEU A 349 -3.94 -4.19 76.03
CA LEU A 349 -3.81 -2.81 76.49
C LEU A 349 -4.94 -1.91 75.97
N LEU A 350 -5.70 -2.40 74.98
CA LEU A 350 -6.77 -1.66 74.31
C LEU A 350 -8.15 -2.27 74.58
N PHE A 351 -8.22 -3.59 74.75
CA PHE A 351 -9.46 -4.35 74.82
C PHE A 351 -9.43 -5.38 75.95
N PRO A 352 -10.58 -5.64 76.59
CA PRO A 352 -10.74 -6.82 77.43
C PRO A 352 -10.58 -8.11 76.60
N SER A 353 -10.26 -9.21 77.29
CA SER A 353 -10.17 -10.53 76.65
C SER A 353 -11.48 -10.89 75.93
N GLY A 354 -11.37 -11.31 74.67
CA GLY A 354 -12.53 -11.71 73.85
C GLY A 354 -13.48 -10.58 73.42
N SER A 355 -13.18 -9.32 73.75
CA SER A 355 -14.01 -8.16 73.41
C SER A 355 -13.37 -7.28 72.32
N ALA A 356 -14.22 -6.52 71.63
CA ALA A 356 -13.82 -5.45 70.70
C ALA A 356 -14.22 -4.05 71.19
N THR A 357 -14.71 -3.92 72.43
CA THR A 357 -15.01 -2.64 73.06
C THR A 357 -13.75 -2.10 73.73
N LEU A 358 -13.36 -0.86 73.42
CA LEU A 358 -12.17 -0.22 73.98
C LEU A 358 -12.33 0.03 75.49
N GLU A 359 -11.32 -0.33 76.28
CA GLU A 359 -11.23 0.04 77.70
C GLU A 359 -10.89 1.52 77.85
N GLU A 360 -11.25 2.13 78.99
CA GLU A 360 -10.93 3.54 79.26
C GLU A 360 -9.42 3.83 79.18
N ALA A 361 -8.59 2.90 79.68
CA ALA A 361 -7.14 2.99 79.56
C ALA A 361 -6.66 2.91 78.10
N GLY A 362 -7.35 2.12 77.26
CA GLY A 362 -7.08 2.02 75.82
C GLY A 362 -7.51 3.27 75.05
N LYS A 363 -8.66 3.86 75.40
CA LYS A 363 -9.15 5.13 74.84
C LYS A 363 -8.17 6.27 75.09
N GLN A 364 -7.67 6.41 76.32
CA GLN A 364 -6.70 7.47 76.64
C GLN A 364 -5.42 7.35 75.80
N ARG A 365 -4.93 6.12 75.58
CA ARG A 365 -3.73 5.87 74.74
C ARG A 365 -3.97 6.20 73.28
N LEU A 366 -5.13 5.80 72.75
CA LEU A 366 -5.50 6.11 71.37
C LEU A 366 -5.78 7.61 71.19
N ALA A 367 -6.22 8.32 72.22
CA ALA A 367 -6.41 9.78 72.18
C ALA A 367 -5.06 10.52 72.10
N ASP A 368 -4.07 10.13 72.92
CA ASP A 368 -2.70 10.66 72.83
C ASP A 368 -2.11 10.43 71.43
N LEU A 369 -2.31 9.23 70.88
CA LEU A 369 -1.90 8.87 69.53
C LEU A 369 -2.64 9.73 68.50
N ALA A 370 -3.96 9.90 68.64
CA ALA A 370 -4.77 10.69 67.70
C ALA A 370 -4.29 12.15 67.64
N HIS A 371 -4.05 12.78 68.79
CA HIS A 371 -3.48 14.13 68.84
C HIS A 371 -2.14 14.22 68.11
N THR A 372 -1.26 13.26 68.34
CA THR A 372 0.04 13.19 67.65
C THR A 372 -0.12 13.01 66.15
N LEU A 373 -1.00 12.11 65.72
CA LEU A 373 -1.28 11.84 64.31
C LEU A 373 -1.90 13.06 63.60
N ILE A 374 -2.76 13.82 64.29
CA ILE A 374 -3.35 15.05 63.76
C ILE A 374 -2.26 16.11 63.55
N GLU A 375 -1.39 16.35 64.54
CA GLU A 375 -0.31 17.36 64.41
C GLU A 375 0.68 17.01 63.30
N ILE A 376 1.04 15.73 63.17
CA ILE A 376 1.99 15.29 62.14
C ILE A 376 1.29 15.23 60.77
N GLY A 377 0.03 14.82 60.73
CA GLY A 377 -0.80 14.80 59.52
C GLY A 377 -0.95 16.17 58.87
N LYS A 378 -0.98 17.26 59.65
CA LYS A 378 -0.99 18.64 59.14
C LYS A 378 0.25 18.99 58.30
N ALA A 379 1.37 18.31 58.53
CA ALA A 379 2.62 18.55 57.82
C ALA A 379 2.80 17.64 56.60
N ILE A 380 1.91 16.67 56.37
CA ILE A 380 1.88 15.93 55.11
C ILE A 380 1.09 16.75 54.10
N PRO A 381 1.68 17.07 52.93
CA PRO A 381 0.97 17.75 51.85
C PRO A 381 -0.33 17.01 51.46
N PRO A 382 -1.44 17.74 51.23
CA PRO A 382 -2.75 17.13 51.01
C PRO A 382 -2.88 16.28 49.73
N ASP A 383 -2.01 16.53 48.73
CA ASP A 383 -1.85 15.78 47.46
C ASP A 383 -1.30 14.38 47.63
N ILE A 384 -0.66 14.12 48.76
CA ILE A 384 -0.25 12.78 49.09
C ILE A 384 -1.51 12.06 49.54
N ASN A 385 -1.99 11.17 48.68
CA ASN A 385 -3.11 10.28 48.97
C ASN A 385 -2.66 9.17 49.93
N TRP A 386 -2.28 9.56 51.14
CA TRP A 386 -1.96 8.63 52.22
C TRP A 386 -3.22 8.23 52.98
N VAL A 387 -3.18 7.02 53.52
CA VAL A 387 -4.18 6.46 54.42
C VAL A 387 -3.48 5.81 55.61
N LEU A 388 -4.02 6.00 56.80
CA LEU A 388 -3.62 5.29 58.00
C LEU A 388 -4.43 4.01 58.11
N ARG A 389 -3.77 2.88 57.85
CA ARG A 389 -4.38 1.57 57.93
C ARG A 389 -4.19 0.97 59.31
N VAL A 390 -5.29 0.57 59.92
CA VAL A 390 -5.37 -0.14 61.20
C VAL A 390 -5.61 -1.62 60.89
N ASP A 391 -4.61 -2.45 61.13
CA ASP A 391 -4.62 -3.88 60.90
C ASP A 391 -4.91 -4.62 62.22
N GLY A 392 -6.00 -5.38 62.28
CA GLY A 392 -6.36 -6.21 63.43
C GLY A 392 -5.84 -7.64 63.31
N HIS A 393 -5.26 -8.18 64.38
CA HIS A 393 -4.75 -9.55 64.44
C HIS A 393 -5.20 -10.27 65.72
N THR A 394 -5.35 -11.58 65.63
CA THR A 394 -5.62 -12.46 66.78
C THR A 394 -4.50 -13.49 66.93
N ASP A 395 -4.55 -14.26 68.02
CA ASP A 395 -3.78 -15.50 68.12
C ASP A 395 -4.54 -16.67 67.50
N ILE A 396 -3.94 -17.86 67.56
CA ILE A 396 -4.52 -19.10 67.01
C ILE A 396 -5.67 -19.66 67.86
N LYS A 397 -5.94 -19.12 69.06
CA LYS A 397 -6.96 -19.66 69.96
C LYS A 397 -8.34 -19.27 69.39
N PRO A 398 -9.25 -20.23 69.13
CA PRO A 398 -10.56 -19.89 68.57
C PRO A 398 -11.43 -19.08 69.53
N VAL A 399 -11.98 -17.95 69.07
CA VAL A 399 -13.06 -17.24 69.77
C VAL A 399 -14.40 -17.99 69.62
N ARG A 400 -15.19 -18.14 70.70
CA ARG A 400 -16.41 -18.97 70.71
C ARG A 400 -17.64 -18.33 71.38
N PHE A 401 -17.64 -17.01 71.57
CA PHE A 401 -18.72 -16.31 72.28
C PHE A 401 -19.32 -15.18 71.45
N GLN A 402 -18.77 -13.97 71.56
CA GLN A 402 -19.33 -12.76 70.95
C GLN A 402 -19.07 -12.65 69.43
N PHE A 403 -18.10 -13.40 68.92
CA PHE A 403 -17.67 -13.38 67.52
C PHE A 403 -17.63 -14.81 66.98
N ALA A 404 -18.08 -15.00 65.74
CA ALA A 404 -18.14 -16.29 65.06
C ALA A 404 -16.75 -16.79 64.60
N SER A 405 -15.79 -15.89 64.44
CA SER A 405 -14.42 -16.23 64.07
C SER A 405 -13.41 -15.17 64.52
N ASN A 406 -12.14 -15.56 64.53
CA ASN A 406 -11.02 -14.65 64.77
C ASN A 406 -10.90 -13.54 63.70
N TRP A 407 -11.36 -13.81 62.47
CA TRP A 407 -11.55 -12.80 61.43
C TRP A 407 -12.53 -11.71 61.86
N GLU A 408 -13.67 -12.10 62.41
CA GLU A 408 -14.68 -11.17 62.89
C GLU A 408 -14.20 -10.39 64.11
N LEU A 409 -13.53 -11.05 65.06
CA LEU A 409 -12.93 -10.39 66.23
C LEU A 409 -11.86 -9.37 65.84
N SER A 410 -10.93 -9.73 64.95
CA SER A 410 -9.88 -8.81 64.48
C SER A 410 -10.47 -7.63 63.70
N SER A 411 -11.47 -7.88 62.85
CA SER A 411 -12.18 -6.83 62.11
C SER A 411 -12.92 -5.88 63.04
N ALA A 412 -13.69 -6.41 63.99
CA ALA A 412 -14.41 -5.62 64.97
C ALA A 412 -13.46 -4.74 65.79
N ARG A 413 -12.31 -5.28 66.23
CA ARG A 413 -11.29 -4.51 66.95
C ARG A 413 -10.67 -3.39 66.11
N ALA A 414 -10.28 -3.70 64.86
CA ALA A 414 -9.73 -2.69 63.96
C ALA A 414 -10.73 -1.56 63.68
N ILE A 415 -12.00 -1.89 63.44
CA ILE A 415 -13.09 -0.93 63.24
C ILE A 415 -13.32 -0.10 64.50
N SER A 416 -13.29 -0.70 65.70
CA SER A 416 -13.44 0.04 66.97
C SER A 416 -12.34 1.08 67.15
N VAL A 417 -11.08 0.75 66.82
CA VAL A 417 -9.97 1.72 66.83
C VAL A 417 -10.21 2.81 65.81
N VAL A 418 -10.58 2.47 64.57
CA VAL A 418 -10.85 3.47 63.52
C VAL A 418 -11.97 4.43 63.92
N LYS A 419 -13.10 3.91 64.42
CA LYS A 419 -14.22 4.73 64.89
C LYS A 419 -13.78 5.67 66.00
N PHE A 420 -13.03 5.16 66.97
CA PHE A 420 -12.51 6.00 68.05
C PHE A 420 -11.56 7.09 67.53
N LEU A 421 -10.66 6.77 66.60
CA LEU A 421 -9.76 7.76 65.99
C LEU A 421 -10.52 8.84 65.20
N ILE A 422 -11.63 8.47 64.55
CA ILE A 422 -12.54 9.43 63.90
C ILE A 422 -13.17 10.34 64.95
N ASP A 423 -13.65 9.79 66.06
CA ASP A 423 -14.22 10.56 67.17
C ASP A 423 -13.21 11.52 67.81
N GLN A 424 -11.91 11.20 67.74
CA GLN A 424 -10.81 12.07 68.17
C GLN A 424 -10.41 13.14 67.12
N GLY A 425 -11.05 13.16 65.94
CA GLY A 425 -10.86 14.19 64.92
C GLY A 425 -9.94 13.83 63.75
N ILE A 426 -9.55 12.57 63.60
CA ILE A 426 -8.87 12.12 62.37
C ILE A 426 -9.90 11.99 61.24
N PRO A 427 -9.67 12.59 60.06
CA PRO A 427 -10.62 12.49 58.95
C PRO A 427 -10.86 11.04 58.50
N ALA A 428 -12.12 10.66 58.33
CA ALA A 428 -12.50 9.29 58.02
C ALA A 428 -11.93 8.81 56.68
N GLU A 429 -11.76 9.70 55.72
CA GLU A 429 -11.15 9.43 54.40
C GLU A 429 -9.65 9.11 54.47
N ARG A 430 -9.00 9.38 55.60
CA ARG A 430 -7.60 9.06 55.89
C ARG A 430 -7.43 7.80 56.73
N LEU A 431 -8.50 7.06 57.01
CA LEU A 431 -8.46 5.84 57.81
C LEU A 431 -8.96 4.63 57.02
N ALA A 432 -8.31 3.50 57.23
CA ALA A 432 -8.76 2.20 56.73
C ALA A 432 -8.64 1.15 57.82
N ALA A 433 -9.62 0.26 57.94
CA ALA A 433 -9.54 -0.92 58.80
C ALA A 433 -9.28 -2.16 57.93
N ALA A 434 -8.32 -2.99 58.33
CA ALA A 434 -8.10 -4.31 57.78
C ALA A 434 -8.03 -5.33 58.91
N ALA A 435 -8.34 -6.58 58.60
CA ALA A 435 -8.30 -7.69 59.52
C ALA A 435 -7.50 -8.82 58.90
N PHE A 436 -6.81 -9.60 59.73
CA PHE A 436 -6.03 -10.75 59.26
C PHE A 436 -6.24 -12.01 60.10
N GLY A 437 -7.06 -11.95 61.16
CA GLY A 437 -7.26 -13.06 62.10
C GLY A 437 -5.93 -13.61 62.63
N GLU A 438 -5.83 -14.93 62.74
CA GLU A 438 -4.62 -15.66 63.14
C GLU A 438 -3.58 -15.85 62.03
N PHE A 439 -3.88 -15.44 60.79
CA PHE A 439 -3.12 -15.87 59.59
C PHE A 439 -1.84 -15.05 59.33
N GLN A 440 -1.52 -14.08 60.18
CA GLN A 440 -0.25 -13.32 60.14
C GLN A 440 0.37 -13.21 61.55
N PRO A 441 0.86 -14.33 62.13
CA PRO A 441 1.52 -14.31 63.43
C PRO A 441 2.91 -13.64 63.32
N ILE A 442 3.26 -12.79 64.29
CA ILE A 442 4.63 -12.26 64.44
C ILE A 442 5.51 -13.28 65.16
N ASP A 443 4.93 -14.06 66.08
CA ASP A 443 5.60 -15.11 66.81
C ASP A 443 4.88 -16.44 66.53
N PRO A 444 5.47 -17.39 65.78
CA PRO A 444 4.80 -18.65 65.46
C PRO A 444 4.70 -19.59 66.67
N GLY A 445 5.28 -19.22 67.82
CA GLY A 445 5.21 -20.01 69.05
C GLY A 445 3.79 -20.13 69.61
N THR A 446 3.59 -21.14 70.45
CA THR A 446 2.31 -21.44 71.12
C THR A 446 2.33 -21.11 72.61
N SER A 447 3.41 -20.51 73.12
CA SER A 447 3.49 -20.03 74.51
C SER A 447 2.52 -18.87 74.73
N ASP A 448 2.08 -18.65 75.97
CA ASP A 448 1.18 -17.53 76.26
C ASP A 448 1.80 -16.16 75.91
N GLU A 449 3.13 -16.03 75.97
CA GLU A 449 3.87 -14.85 75.53
C GLU A 449 3.79 -14.67 73.99
N ALA A 450 3.99 -15.74 73.22
CA ALA A 450 3.90 -15.71 71.76
C ALA A 450 2.46 -15.39 71.30
N LEU A 451 1.47 -15.99 71.96
CA LEU A 451 0.05 -15.71 71.70
C LEU A 451 -0.30 -14.25 72.04
N ALA A 452 0.20 -13.71 73.15
CA ALA A 452 0.00 -12.29 73.50
C ALA A 452 0.64 -11.35 72.48
N LYS A 453 1.82 -11.68 71.93
CA LYS A 453 2.43 -10.90 70.83
C LYS A 453 1.59 -10.91 69.56
N ASN A 454 0.91 -12.02 69.26
CA ASN A 454 0.07 -12.15 68.06
C ASN A 454 -1.25 -11.38 68.17
N ARG A 455 -1.83 -11.28 69.37
CA ARG A 455 -3.02 -10.45 69.67
C ARG A 455 -2.62 -8.98 69.69
N ARG A 456 -2.74 -8.30 68.55
CA ARG A 456 -2.26 -6.92 68.40
C ARG A 456 -3.09 -6.12 67.40
N ILE A 457 -2.99 -4.80 67.52
CA ILE A 457 -3.39 -3.85 66.49
C ILE A 457 -2.12 -3.24 65.92
N GLU A 458 -1.98 -3.29 64.60
CA GLU A 458 -0.91 -2.57 63.92
C GLU A 458 -1.49 -1.35 63.23
N ILE A 459 -0.77 -0.23 63.29
CA ILE A 459 -1.14 1.01 62.62
C ILE A 459 0.00 1.39 61.69
N LYS A 460 -0.30 1.63 60.42
CA LYS A 460 0.72 1.99 59.42
C LYS A 460 0.19 2.95 58.37
N LEU A 461 1.11 3.66 57.75
CA LEU A 461 0.85 4.60 56.66
C LEU A 461 0.96 3.87 55.32
N ASP A 462 -0.08 3.96 54.50
CA ASP A 462 -0.14 3.37 53.16
C ASP A 462 -0.57 4.43 52.13
N GLN A 463 -0.41 4.12 50.84
CA GLN A 463 -0.96 4.92 49.76
C GLN A 463 -2.35 4.38 49.38
N ARG A 464 -3.30 5.30 49.17
CA ARG A 464 -4.65 4.98 48.70
C ARG A 464 -4.67 4.72 47.20
#